data_AF-A0A8H4S729-F1
#
_entry.id   AF-A0A8H4S729-F1
#
_cell.length_a   1.000
_cell.length_b   1.000
_cell.length_c   1.000
_cell.angle_alpha   90.00
_cell.angle_beta   90.00
_cell.angle_gamma   90.00
#
_symmetry.space_group_name_H-M   'P 1'
#
loop_
_entity.id
_entity.type
_entity.pdbx_description
1 polymer ?
#
loop_
_entity_poly.entity_id
_entity_poly.type
_entity_poly.pdbx_seq_one_letter_code
_entity_poly.pdbx_strand_id
1 'polypeptide(L)'
;MRWCLALLICCFLAVVNALSSSGSRLLAILEDTEQKDLYSTLWADLEARGYDVSIESSKSEQLALFKHGERAYDHLLILPPKSKGLGPSLTPKHILDFMNKDGNILLALSGKTATSSAISSLLLELDIHLSTDRSQVVVDHFNYDTISAAEKHDVLVLQRPGPLRPDVKAFFDGEGVLALPRVAPQTLGGDSALLSPILKAPATAYSYNPKEGIPAAEDILATGSQLNIVSAMQARNSARFTVLGSVESLEDKWFSASVKTPSGKKTSTVNREFAKQLTAWAFKETGVLKVDKVEHRLATEDAELNPSIYRIKNETIYSIEVSEYVYDKWIPFEVPAGDALQLEFTMLSPFHRLNLEPTSRTDTSTVFSTQFVTPDQHGIFSFRVNYKRPFFTAIEEKHEVTNRHFAHDEYPRSWAITGGWVWIAGLWSVIGGFLAFVIVWLYSAPVADKLKKTQ
;
A
#
# COMPACT_ATOMS: atom_id res chain seq x y z
N MET A 1 17.94 7.95 41.87
CA MET A 1 17.49 6.76 41.11
C MET A 1 16.43 7.05 40.05
N ARG A 2 15.40 7.86 40.30
CA ARG A 2 14.37 8.21 39.28
C ARG A 2 14.91 8.98 38.06
N TRP A 3 15.91 9.85 38.26
CA TRP A 3 16.50 10.64 37.16
C TRP A 3 17.44 9.81 36.28
N CYS A 4 18.13 8.81 36.85
CA CYS A 4 18.95 7.87 36.08
C CYS A 4 18.09 7.00 35.15
N LEU A 5 16.89 6.60 35.59
CA LEU A 5 15.95 5.84 34.77
C LEU A 5 15.39 6.70 33.61
N ALA A 6 15.08 7.97 33.88
CA ALA A 6 14.62 8.92 32.85
C ALA A 6 15.71 9.24 31.81
N LEU A 7 16.97 9.39 32.25
CA LEU A 7 18.13 9.55 31.35
C LEU A 7 18.39 8.28 30.52
N LEU A 8 18.24 7.09 31.12
CA LEU A 8 18.33 5.83 30.38
C LEU A 8 17.21 5.69 29.34
N ILE A 9 15.97 6.10 29.67
CA ILE A 9 14.84 6.11 28.74
C ILE A 9 15.04 7.15 27.62
N CYS A 10 15.56 8.34 27.91
CA CYS A 10 15.93 9.33 26.89
C CYS A 10 17.10 8.87 26.01
N CYS A 11 18.10 8.17 26.57
CA CYS A 11 19.18 7.57 25.78
C CYS A 11 18.70 6.40 24.91
N PHE A 12 17.71 5.62 25.36
CA PHE A 12 17.08 4.60 24.52
C PHE A 12 16.19 5.19 23.42
N LEU A 13 15.51 6.32 23.68
CA LEU A 13 14.73 7.04 22.66
C LEU A 13 15.64 7.71 21.60
N ALA A 14 16.86 8.10 21.97
CA ALA A 14 17.82 8.71 21.04
C ALA A 14 18.52 7.72 20.10
N VAL A 15 18.40 6.40 20.34
CA VAL A 15 19.17 5.37 19.59
C VAL A 15 18.30 4.58 18.58
N VAL A 16 17.00 4.86 18.47
CA VAL A 16 16.16 4.21 17.44
C VAL A 16 15.82 5.21 16.34
N ASN A 17 16.84 5.74 15.66
CA ASN A 17 16.66 6.21 14.29
C ASN A 17 16.84 4.99 13.37
N ALA A 18 15.83 4.12 13.33
CA ALA A 18 15.77 3.12 12.29
C ALA A 18 15.54 3.88 10.95
N LEU A 19 16.52 3.82 10.04
CA LEU A 19 16.44 4.48 8.73
C LEU A 19 15.45 3.80 7.77
N SER A 20 15.12 2.53 8.01
CA SER A 20 13.97 1.88 7.40
C SER A 20 12.83 1.85 8.40
N SER A 21 11.61 2.06 7.92
CA SER A 21 10.41 1.96 8.76
C SER A 21 10.17 0.55 9.32
N SER A 22 10.97 -0.45 8.92
CA SER A 22 10.82 -1.86 9.30
C SER A 22 12.09 -2.51 9.87
N GLY A 23 13.09 -1.70 10.25
CA GLY A 23 14.35 -2.17 10.88
C GLY A 23 15.56 -2.16 9.93
N SER A 24 16.76 -2.28 10.48
CA SER A 24 18.03 -2.07 9.76
C SER A 24 18.86 -3.33 9.51
N ARG A 25 18.44 -4.51 10.02
CA ARG A 25 19.23 -5.75 9.89
C ARG A 25 19.02 -6.35 8.50
N LEU A 26 20.04 -6.33 7.66
CA LEU A 26 19.99 -6.84 6.29
C LEU A 26 20.86 -8.09 6.14
N LEU A 27 20.27 -9.19 5.72
CA LEU A 27 21.00 -10.39 5.33
C LEU A 27 21.18 -10.42 3.81
N ALA A 28 22.42 -10.42 3.34
CA ALA A 28 22.76 -10.62 1.95
C ALA A 28 23.29 -12.03 1.71
N ILE A 29 22.61 -12.79 0.85
CA ILE A 29 23.00 -14.15 0.48
C ILE A 29 23.88 -14.09 -0.75
N LEU A 30 25.15 -14.45 -0.57
CA LEU A 30 26.14 -14.53 -1.63
C LEU A 30 26.88 -15.86 -1.51
N GLU A 31 26.69 -16.77 -2.48
CA GLU A 31 27.26 -18.12 -2.40
C GLU A 31 28.79 -18.10 -2.43
N ASP A 32 29.38 -17.19 -3.22
CA ASP A 32 30.81 -17.10 -3.49
C ASP A 32 31.36 -15.80 -2.91
N THR A 33 32.13 -15.89 -1.82
CA THR A 33 32.66 -14.71 -1.12
C THR A 33 33.63 -13.91 -1.97
N GLU A 34 34.23 -14.50 -3.01
CA GLU A 34 35.10 -13.79 -3.97
C GLU A 34 34.32 -12.77 -4.81
N GLN A 35 33.00 -12.94 -4.94
CA GLN A 35 32.16 -11.99 -5.67
C GLN A 35 31.80 -10.75 -4.84
N LYS A 36 32.15 -10.72 -3.54
CA LYS A 36 31.81 -9.61 -2.65
C LYS A 36 32.36 -8.28 -3.17
N ASP A 37 33.59 -8.31 -3.70
CA ASP A 37 34.30 -7.13 -4.19
C ASP A 37 33.67 -6.53 -5.46
N LEU A 38 32.87 -7.31 -6.20
CA LEU A 38 32.16 -6.82 -7.39
C LEU A 38 31.04 -5.84 -7.05
N TYR A 39 30.54 -5.88 -5.80
CA TYR A 39 29.40 -5.09 -5.32
C TYR A 39 29.80 -4.14 -4.18
N SER A 40 31.08 -3.77 -4.09
CA SER A 40 31.61 -3.02 -2.95
C SER A 40 30.90 -1.68 -2.72
N THR A 41 30.52 -1.00 -3.81
CA THR A 41 29.80 0.28 -3.75
C THR A 41 28.36 0.08 -3.28
N LEU A 42 27.71 -1.03 -3.66
CA LEU A 42 26.35 -1.35 -3.20
C LEU A 42 26.34 -1.56 -1.68
N TRP A 43 27.31 -2.30 -1.14
CA TRP A 43 27.44 -2.54 0.30
C TRP A 43 27.69 -1.23 1.04
N ALA A 44 28.64 -0.42 0.55
CA ALA A 44 28.93 0.89 1.13
C ALA A 44 27.69 1.82 1.12
N ASP A 45 26.89 1.80 0.05
CA ASP A 45 25.66 2.60 -0.05
C ASP A 45 24.54 2.12 0.88
N LEU A 46 24.48 0.82 1.19
CA LEU A 46 23.55 0.26 2.18
C LEU A 46 24.03 0.61 3.60
N GLU A 47 25.30 0.40 3.91
CA GLU A 47 25.89 0.74 5.21
C GLU A 47 25.83 2.25 5.49
N ALA A 48 26.06 3.10 4.49
CA ALA A 48 25.94 4.55 4.60
C ALA A 48 24.50 5.01 4.87
N ARG A 49 23.50 4.20 4.50
CA ARG A 49 22.09 4.39 4.88
C ARG A 49 21.72 3.69 6.18
N GLY A 50 22.71 3.18 6.93
CA GLY A 50 22.57 2.62 8.27
C GLY A 50 22.02 1.19 8.35
N TYR A 51 22.12 0.40 7.27
CA TYR A 51 21.89 -1.04 7.37
C TYR A 51 23.07 -1.76 8.02
N ASP A 52 22.76 -2.74 8.87
CA ASP A 52 23.72 -3.72 9.35
C ASP A 52 23.72 -4.91 8.37
N VAL A 53 24.70 -4.90 7.45
CA VAL A 53 24.77 -5.85 6.33
C VAL A 53 25.55 -7.10 6.73
N SER A 54 24.84 -8.19 6.96
CA SER A 54 25.42 -9.52 7.19
C SER A 54 25.49 -10.29 5.87
N ILE A 55 26.69 -10.60 5.38
CA ILE A 55 26.88 -11.37 4.14
C ILE A 55 27.16 -12.82 4.50
N GLU A 56 26.29 -13.73 4.06
CA GLU A 56 26.37 -15.15 4.36
C GLU A 56 26.23 -16.00 3.10
N SER A 57 26.87 -17.18 3.11
CA SER A 57 26.68 -18.16 2.06
C SER A 57 25.40 -18.96 2.30
N SER A 58 24.69 -19.31 1.21
CA SER A 58 23.51 -20.18 1.25
C SER A 58 23.79 -21.58 1.82
N LYS A 59 25.07 -21.97 1.88
CA LYS A 59 25.55 -23.26 2.41
C LYS A 59 25.96 -23.21 3.88
N SER A 60 25.93 -22.03 4.52
CA SER A 60 26.33 -21.87 5.92
C SER A 60 25.35 -22.57 6.85
N GLU A 61 25.85 -23.44 7.75
CA GLU A 61 25.02 -24.13 8.75
C GLU A 61 24.49 -23.19 9.84
N GLN A 62 25.13 -22.02 10.01
CA GLN A 62 24.73 -21.00 10.99
C GLN A 62 23.61 -20.09 10.48
N LEU A 63 23.29 -20.17 9.19
CA LEU A 63 22.27 -19.35 8.56
C LEU A 63 20.88 -19.72 9.06
N ALA A 64 20.19 -18.79 9.70
CA ALA A 64 18.80 -18.93 10.09
C ALA A 64 18.05 -17.61 9.93
N LEU A 65 16.92 -17.61 9.22
CA LEU A 65 16.05 -16.44 9.09
C LEU A 65 15.30 -16.13 10.39
N PHE A 66 15.15 -17.13 11.26
CA PHE A 66 14.44 -17.03 12.53
C PHE A 66 15.32 -17.49 13.68
N LYS A 67 15.26 -16.76 14.81
CA LYS A 67 15.85 -17.16 16.09
C LYS A 67 14.75 -17.10 17.15
N HIS A 68 14.50 -18.20 17.83
CA HIS A 68 13.44 -18.34 18.84
C HIS A 68 12.04 -17.91 18.36
N GLY A 69 11.73 -18.14 17.08
CA GLY A 69 10.44 -17.78 16.48
C GLY A 69 10.34 -16.33 15.98
N GLU A 70 11.31 -15.47 16.28
CA GLU A 70 11.38 -14.09 15.80
C GLU A 70 12.32 -13.97 14.60
N ARG A 71 12.09 -12.96 13.77
CA ARG A 71 12.95 -12.69 12.61
C ARG A 71 14.34 -12.26 13.08
N ALA A 72 15.36 -12.99 12.63
CA ALA A 72 16.76 -12.66 12.89
C ALA A 72 17.22 -11.42 12.11
N TYR A 73 16.60 -11.19 10.94
CA TYR A 73 16.88 -10.08 10.03
C TYR A 73 15.57 -9.38 9.64
N ASP A 74 15.66 -8.09 9.31
CA ASP A 74 14.50 -7.31 8.89
C ASP A 74 14.28 -7.43 7.38
N HIS A 75 15.39 -7.51 6.64
CA HIS A 75 15.44 -7.56 5.19
C HIS A 75 16.34 -8.68 4.68
N LEU A 76 16.04 -9.17 3.48
CA LEU A 76 16.77 -10.23 2.81
C LEU A 76 17.12 -9.82 1.37
N LEU A 77 18.39 -9.88 1.02
CA LEU A 77 18.89 -9.68 -0.35
C LEU A 77 19.45 -11.00 -0.86
N ILE A 78 18.84 -11.59 -1.88
CA ILE A 78 19.26 -12.88 -2.44
C ILE A 78 19.92 -12.64 -3.79
N LEU A 79 21.22 -12.90 -3.89
CA LEU A 79 21.92 -12.92 -5.18
C LEU A 79 21.81 -14.32 -5.80
N PRO A 80 21.88 -14.43 -7.14
CA PRO A 80 21.65 -15.70 -7.81
C PRO A 80 22.73 -16.74 -7.42
N PRO A 81 22.33 -17.91 -6.90
CA PRO A 81 23.28 -18.95 -6.55
C PRO A 81 23.85 -19.61 -7.80
N LYS A 82 25.08 -20.13 -7.70
CA LYS A 82 25.64 -21.05 -8.71
C LYS A 82 25.10 -22.48 -8.51
N SER A 83 24.69 -22.80 -7.29
CA SER A 83 24.14 -24.10 -6.90
C SER A 83 22.68 -24.29 -7.30
N LYS A 84 22.24 -25.56 -7.35
CA LYS A 84 20.87 -25.93 -7.73
C LYS A 84 19.79 -25.52 -6.70
N GLY A 85 20.16 -25.07 -5.51
CA GLY A 85 19.24 -24.67 -4.46
C GLY A 85 19.91 -23.80 -3.39
N LEU A 86 19.11 -23.16 -2.53
CA LEU A 86 19.56 -22.16 -1.54
C LEU A 86 19.88 -22.73 -0.15
N GLY A 87 19.98 -24.06 -0.01
CA GLY A 87 20.18 -24.71 1.28
C GLY A 87 18.89 -24.89 2.11
N PRO A 88 18.95 -25.60 3.25
CA PRO A 88 17.78 -25.96 4.05
C PRO A 88 17.14 -24.76 4.78
N SER A 89 17.92 -23.72 5.08
CA SER A 89 17.43 -22.54 5.78
C SER A 89 16.65 -21.58 4.88
N LEU A 90 16.87 -21.63 3.56
CA LEU A 90 16.27 -20.75 2.55
C LEU A 90 15.35 -21.52 1.59
N THR A 91 14.51 -22.39 2.12
CA THR A 91 13.45 -23.03 1.33
C THR A 91 12.39 -22.00 0.92
N PRO A 92 11.65 -22.21 -0.19
CA PRO A 92 10.54 -21.31 -0.56
C PRO A 92 9.57 -21.08 0.59
N LYS A 93 9.25 -22.12 1.35
CA LYS A 93 8.39 -22.02 2.54
C LYS A 93 8.96 -21.07 3.60
N HIS A 94 10.24 -21.23 3.99
CA HIS A 94 10.83 -20.33 4.99
C HIS A 94 10.89 -18.88 4.52
N ILE A 95 11.09 -18.65 3.22
CA ILE A 95 11.10 -17.32 2.62
C ILE A 95 9.69 -16.70 2.66
N LEU A 96 8.65 -17.47 2.35
CA LEU A 96 7.25 -17.02 2.46
C LEU A 96 6.87 -16.76 3.92
N ASP A 97 7.29 -17.62 4.86
CA ASP A 97 7.10 -17.41 6.29
C ASP A 97 7.79 -16.12 6.76
N PHE A 98 8.96 -15.79 6.21
CA PHE A 98 9.67 -14.54 6.49
C PHE A 98 8.87 -13.32 6.02
N MET A 99 8.30 -13.38 4.81
CA MET A 99 7.42 -12.32 4.29
C MET A 99 6.13 -12.16 5.10
N ASN A 100 5.52 -13.28 5.52
CA ASN A 100 4.32 -13.28 6.36
C ASN A 100 4.56 -12.63 7.73
N LYS A 101 5.82 -12.56 8.19
CA LYS A 101 6.23 -11.82 9.39
C LYS A 101 6.79 -10.43 9.08
N ASP A 102 6.35 -9.80 8.00
CA ASP A 102 6.75 -8.45 7.56
C ASP A 102 8.21 -8.31 7.10
N GLY A 103 8.87 -9.41 6.77
CA GLY A 103 10.20 -9.40 6.15
C GLY A 103 10.16 -8.94 4.69
N ASN A 104 11.06 -8.04 4.32
CA ASN A 104 11.15 -7.57 2.94
C ASN A 104 12.31 -8.23 2.19
N ILE A 105 12.13 -8.45 0.88
CA ILE A 105 13.06 -9.24 0.09
C ILE A 105 13.36 -8.54 -1.23
N LEU A 106 14.64 -8.49 -1.59
CA LEU A 106 15.10 -8.21 -2.95
C LEU A 106 15.81 -9.44 -3.48
N LEU A 107 15.24 -10.07 -4.50
CA LEU A 107 15.80 -11.22 -5.20
C LEU A 107 16.39 -10.76 -6.52
N ALA A 108 17.68 -10.98 -6.73
CA ALA A 108 18.34 -10.75 -8.00
C ALA A 108 18.48 -12.07 -8.79
N LEU A 109 18.23 -11.99 -10.08
CA LEU A 109 18.40 -13.06 -11.06
C LEU A 109 19.54 -12.70 -12.01
N SER A 110 20.01 -13.68 -12.78
CA SER A 110 20.99 -13.46 -13.83
C SER A 110 20.77 -14.44 -14.96
N GLY A 111 20.81 -13.95 -16.20
CA GLY A 111 20.85 -14.77 -17.40
C GLY A 111 22.21 -15.44 -17.64
N LYS A 112 23.24 -15.12 -16.85
CA LYS A 112 24.58 -15.75 -16.94
C LYS A 112 24.57 -17.20 -16.44
N THR A 113 23.73 -17.51 -15.46
CA THR A 113 23.67 -18.80 -14.78
C THR A 113 22.25 -19.33 -14.80
N ALA A 114 22.09 -20.65 -14.89
CA ALA A 114 20.75 -21.25 -14.85
C ALA A 114 20.08 -20.95 -13.51
N THR A 115 18.85 -20.44 -13.55
CA THR A 115 18.07 -20.16 -12.33
C THR A 115 17.81 -21.45 -11.55
N SER A 116 18.00 -21.41 -10.23
CA SER A 116 17.78 -22.58 -9.37
C SER A 116 16.31 -22.98 -9.33
N SER A 117 16.01 -24.28 -9.18
CA SER A 117 14.62 -24.74 -9.07
C SER A 117 13.91 -24.18 -7.84
N ALA A 118 14.64 -23.96 -6.74
CA ALA A 118 14.08 -23.37 -5.54
C ALA A 118 13.59 -21.93 -5.77
N ILE A 119 14.36 -21.12 -6.52
CA ILE A 119 13.96 -19.77 -6.89
C ILE A 119 12.76 -19.81 -7.85
N SER A 120 12.78 -20.67 -8.87
CA SER A 120 11.64 -20.82 -9.77
C SER A 120 10.36 -21.22 -9.02
N SER A 121 10.44 -22.16 -8.08
CA SER A 121 9.30 -22.55 -7.24
C SER A 121 8.83 -21.41 -6.33
N LEU A 122 9.74 -20.65 -5.70
CA LEU A 122 9.37 -19.49 -4.89
C LEU A 122 8.62 -18.43 -5.71
N LEU A 123 9.11 -18.11 -6.91
CA LEU A 123 8.48 -17.12 -7.79
C LEU A 123 7.10 -17.57 -8.25
N LEU A 124 6.92 -18.86 -8.54
CA LEU A 124 5.62 -19.44 -8.87
C LEU A 124 4.59 -19.28 -7.74
N GLU A 125 4.99 -19.42 -6.47
CA GLU A 125 4.10 -19.19 -5.32
C GLU A 125 3.63 -17.72 -5.23
N LEU A 126 4.38 -16.79 -5.83
CA LEU A 126 4.07 -15.36 -5.89
C LEU A 126 3.44 -14.93 -7.23
N ASP A 127 3.08 -15.90 -8.09
CA ASP A 127 2.51 -15.67 -9.43
C ASP A 127 3.45 -14.88 -10.38
N ILE A 128 4.77 -15.04 -10.15
CA ILE A 128 5.83 -14.55 -11.04
C ILE A 128 6.39 -15.76 -11.78
N HIS A 129 6.25 -15.78 -13.10
CA HIS A 129 6.67 -16.91 -13.91
C HIS A 129 8.03 -16.62 -14.55
N LEU A 130 8.87 -17.64 -14.53
CA LEU A 130 10.08 -17.72 -15.35
C LEU A 130 9.83 -18.73 -16.47
N SER A 131 10.63 -18.65 -17.54
CA SER A 131 10.60 -19.68 -18.57
C SER A 131 10.93 -21.06 -17.99
N THR A 132 10.38 -22.10 -18.62
CA THR A 132 10.73 -23.51 -18.34
C THR A 132 12.22 -23.76 -18.58
N ASP A 133 12.80 -23.04 -19.53
CA ASP A 133 14.23 -22.93 -19.71
C ASP A 133 14.83 -21.91 -18.73
N ARG A 134 15.66 -22.43 -17.83
CA ARG A 134 16.26 -21.70 -16.72
C ARG A 134 17.43 -20.81 -17.12
N SER A 135 17.88 -20.87 -18.38
CA SER A 135 19.03 -20.11 -18.88
C SER A 135 18.65 -19.07 -19.95
N GLN A 136 17.37 -18.66 -20.00
CA GLN A 136 16.94 -17.63 -20.92
C GLN A 136 17.52 -16.25 -20.58
N VAL A 137 17.84 -15.50 -21.64
CA VAL A 137 18.35 -14.14 -21.59
C VAL A 137 17.48 -13.27 -22.50
N VAL A 138 17.14 -12.07 -22.04
CA VAL A 138 16.47 -11.06 -22.87
C VAL A 138 17.48 -10.38 -23.78
N VAL A 139 17.14 -10.30 -25.06
CA VAL A 139 17.95 -9.67 -26.10
C VAL A 139 17.10 -8.66 -26.87
N ASP A 140 17.73 -7.56 -27.25
CA ASP A 140 17.12 -6.51 -28.06
C ASP A 140 18.14 -5.98 -29.08
N HIS A 141 17.78 -5.98 -30.36
CA HIS A 141 18.66 -5.52 -31.44
C HIS A 141 18.61 -4.00 -31.67
N PHE A 142 17.76 -3.28 -30.92
CA PHE A 142 17.61 -1.83 -31.06
C PHE A 142 18.08 -1.06 -29.82
N ASN A 143 17.87 -1.62 -28.63
CA ASN A 143 18.18 -0.97 -27.35
C ASN A 143 19.25 -1.74 -26.58
N TYR A 144 20.41 -1.97 -27.20
CA TYR A 144 21.56 -2.64 -26.56
C TYR A 144 22.81 -1.76 -26.53
N ASP A 145 23.77 -2.13 -25.68
CA ASP A 145 25.09 -1.49 -25.64
C ASP A 145 26.05 -2.04 -26.69
N THR A 146 26.39 -1.20 -27.66
CA THR A 146 27.35 -1.52 -28.74
C THR A 146 28.81 -1.60 -28.26
N ILE A 147 29.13 -1.11 -27.05
CA ILE A 147 30.51 -1.13 -26.54
C ILE A 147 30.80 -2.49 -25.89
N SER A 148 29.94 -2.93 -24.98
CA SER A 148 30.15 -4.17 -24.22
C SER A 148 29.48 -5.41 -24.84
N ALA A 149 28.47 -5.24 -25.69
CA ALA A 149 27.65 -6.33 -26.24
C ALA A 149 27.41 -6.20 -27.75
N ALA A 150 28.44 -5.84 -28.51
CA ALA A 150 28.36 -5.60 -29.96
C ALA A 150 27.83 -6.79 -30.79
N GLU A 151 28.06 -8.03 -30.33
CA GLU A 151 27.65 -9.24 -31.07
C GLU A 151 26.43 -9.93 -30.45
N LYS A 152 26.38 -9.99 -29.11
CA LYS A 152 25.37 -10.77 -28.38
C LYS A 152 24.09 -10.00 -28.08
N HIS A 153 24.18 -8.66 -28.05
CA HIS A 153 23.06 -7.76 -27.73
C HIS A 153 22.33 -8.09 -26.41
N ASP A 154 23.07 -8.67 -25.45
CA ASP A 154 22.57 -9.15 -24.16
C ASP A 154 22.72 -8.11 -23.04
N VAL A 155 23.12 -6.88 -23.37
CA VAL A 155 23.17 -5.74 -22.43
C VAL A 155 22.16 -4.71 -22.89
N LEU A 156 21.00 -4.68 -22.23
CA LEU A 156 19.93 -3.76 -22.56
C LEU A 156 20.25 -2.35 -22.04
N VAL A 157 20.02 -1.34 -22.87
CA VAL A 157 20.17 0.07 -22.50
C VAL A 157 18.79 0.72 -22.51
N LEU A 158 18.22 0.92 -21.33
CA LEU A 158 16.84 1.34 -21.16
C LEU A 158 16.77 2.70 -20.47
N GLN A 159 15.73 3.48 -20.79
CA GLN A 159 15.40 4.65 -19.97
C GLN A 159 14.87 4.19 -18.62
N ARG A 160 14.98 5.08 -17.62
CA ARG A 160 14.36 4.84 -16.33
C ARG A 160 12.83 4.75 -16.47
N PRO A 161 12.18 3.94 -15.63
CA PRO A 161 10.74 3.77 -15.72
C PRO A 161 10.01 5.02 -15.23
N GLY A 162 8.99 5.45 -15.98
CA GLY A 162 8.03 6.46 -15.53
C GLY A 162 7.00 5.89 -14.54
N PRO A 163 5.98 6.67 -14.15
CA PRO A 163 4.90 6.17 -13.32
C PRO A 163 4.10 5.09 -14.05
N LEU A 164 3.66 4.06 -13.33
CA LEU A 164 2.88 2.95 -13.89
C LEU A 164 1.55 3.43 -14.49
N ARG A 165 0.98 4.48 -13.89
CA ARG A 165 -0.25 5.16 -14.32
C ARG A 165 -0.11 6.67 -14.06
N PRO A 166 -0.88 7.54 -14.73
CA PRO A 166 -0.78 8.99 -14.51
C PRO A 166 -1.16 9.44 -13.08
N ASP A 167 -1.96 8.64 -12.35
CA ASP A 167 -2.50 8.93 -11.02
C ASP A 167 -1.64 8.39 -9.87
N VAL A 168 -0.42 7.87 -10.13
CA VAL A 168 0.43 7.28 -9.10
C VAL A 168 1.77 8.00 -8.96
N LYS A 169 2.33 8.00 -7.74
CA LYS A 169 3.64 8.57 -7.46
C LYS A 169 4.75 7.76 -8.14
N ALA A 170 5.66 8.45 -8.81
CA ALA A 170 6.74 7.85 -9.57
C ALA A 170 7.98 7.59 -8.68
N PHE A 171 8.03 6.46 -7.96
CA PHE A 171 9.15 6.13 -7.06
C PHE A 171 10.46 5.78 -7.76
N PHE A 172 10.38 5.35 -9.02
CA PHE A 172 11.51 4.82 -9.78
C PHE A 172 11.94 5.72 -10.97
N ASP A 173 11.29 6.88 -11.09
CA ASP A 173 11.52 7.83 -12.17
C ASP A 173 12.82 8.62 -11.96
N GLY A 174 13.31 9.20 -13.05
CA GLY A 174 14.44 10.11 -13.09
C GLY A 174 15.07 10.15 -14.48
N GLU A 175 16.05 11.04 -14.64
CA GLU A 175 16.77 11.17 -15.90
C GLU A 175 17.90 10.14 -16.02
N GLY A 176 18.27 9.82 -17.27
CA GLY A 176 19.40 8.96 -17.60
C GLY A 176 19.03 7.54 -18.02
N VAL A 177 20.06 6.78 -18.40
CA VAL A 177 19.92 5.42 -18.94
C VAL A 177 20.45 4.36 -17.98
N LEU A 178 19.81 3.20 -17.99
CA LEU A 178 20.16 2.01 -17.25
C LEU A 178 20.81 1.00 -18.18
N ALA A 179 21.91 0.40 -17.75
CA ALA A 179 22.49 -0.77 -18.41
C ALA A 179 22.11 -2.02 -17.63
N LEU A 180 21.43 -2.97 -18.28
CA LEU A 180 20.94 -4.20 -17.68
C LEU A 180 21.57 -5.41 -18.40
N PRO A 181 22.72 -5.90 -17.92
CA PRO A 181 23.41 -7.03 -18.52
C PRO A 181 22.70 -8.34 -18.26
N ARG A 182 22.59 -9.20 -19.27
CA ARG A 182 22.12 -10.59 -19.19
C ARG A 182 20.87 -10.72 -18.33
N VAL A 183 19.81 -10.03 -18.73
CA VAL A 183 18.55 -10.04 -18.00
C VAL A 183 17.90 -11.43 -18.10
N ALA A 184 17.59 -12.03 -16.94
CA ALA A 184 16.68 -13.15 -16.85
C ALA A 184 15.22 -12.65 -16.98
N PRO A 185 14.45 -13.12 -17.98
CA PRO A 185 13.08 -12.66 -18.23
C PRO A 185 12.12 -13.12 -17.14
N GLN A 186 11.12 -12.27 -16.85
CA GLN A 186 10.00 -12.59 -15.97
C GLN A 186 8.68 -12.27 -16.67
N THR A 187 7.66 -13.08 -16.47
CA THR A 187 6.26 -12.72 -16.76
C THR A 187 5.46 -12.71 -15.46
N LEU A 188 4.44 -11.86 -15.41
CA LEU A 188 3.58 -11.72 -14.23
C LEU A 188 2.22 -12.33 -14.55
N GLY A 189 1.62 -13.03 -13.59
CA GLY A 189 0.26 -13.52 -13.73
C GLY A 189 -0.73 -12.37 -13.88
N GLY A 190 -1.67 -12.52 -14.83
CA GLY A 190 -2.59 -11.43 -15.22
C GLY A 190 -3.66 -11.10 -14.19
N ASP A 191 -3.97 -12.03 -13.30
CA ASP A 191 -5.08 -11.92 -12.34
C ASP A 191 -4.65 -11.38 -10.96
N SER A 192 -3.33 -11.32 -10.70
CA SER A 192 -2.82 -10.90 -9.39
C SER A 192 -2.76 -9.38 -9.25
N ALA A 193 -3.66 -8.83 -8.42
CA ALA A 193 -3.65 -7.41 -8.07
C ALA A 193 -2.50 -6.99 -7.14
N LEU A 194 -1.67 -7.94 -6.67
CA LEU A 194 -0.55 -7.70 -5.76
C LEU A 194 0.78 -7.50 -6.49
N LEU A 195 0.82 -7.80 -7.79
CA LEU A 195 1.99 -7.67 -8.65
C LEU A 195 1.96 -6.33 -9.38
N SER A 196 3.12 -5.72 -9.54
CA SER A 196 3.29 -4.49 -10.30
C SER A 196 4.64 -4.49 -11.02
N PRO A 197 4.67 -4.23 -12.33
CA PRO A 197 5.93 -4.12 -13.06
C PRO A 197 6.59 -2.78 -12.73
N ILE A 198 7.88 -2.78 -12.41
CA ILE A 198 8.69 -1.57 -12.24
C ILE A 198 9.34 -1.21 -13.57
N LEU A 199 10.01 -2.17 -14.22
CA LEU A 199 10.70 -1.95 -15.49
C LEU A 199 10.42 -3.10 -16.44
N LYS A 200 9.90 -2.77 -17.62
CA LYS A 200 9.57 -3.72 -18.69
C LYS A 200 10.62 -3.71 -19.79
N ALA A 201 10.72 -4.82 -20.52
CA ALA A 201 11.52 -4.85 -21.72
C ALA A 201 10.85 -4.03 -22.85
N PRO A 202 11.63 -3.45 -23.78
CA PRO A 202 11.10 -2.78 -24.95
C PRO A 202 10.24 -3.70 -25.81
N ALA A 203 9.35 -3.13 -26.62
CA ALA A 203 8.50 -3.89 -27.54
C ALA A 203 9.29 -4.70 -28.59
N THR A 204 10.56 -4.35 -28.82
CA THR A 204 11.47 -5.02 -29.76
C THR A 204 12.28 -6.17 -29.14
N ALA A 205 12.16 -6.38 -27.83
CA ALA A 205 12.93 -7.40 -27.12
C ALA A 205 12.24 -8.77 -27.16
N TYR A 206 13.02 -9.84 -27.09
CA TYR A 206 12.56 -11.21 -26.90
C TYR A 206 13.52 -11.97 -26.01
N SER A 207 13.09 -13.11 -25.44
CA SER A 207 13.96 -13.97 -24.67
C SER A 207 14.30 -15.26 -25.41
N TYR A 208 15.54 -15.71 -25.26
CA TYR A 208 15.97 -17.03 -25.73
C TYR A 208 17.14 -17.55 -24.92
N ASN A 209 17.50 -18.83 -25.10
CA ASN A 209 18.68 -19.41 -24.48
C ASN A 209 19.87 -19.38 -25.46
N PRO A 210 20.93 -18.62 -25.15
CA PRO A 210 22.11 -18.50 -26.03
C PRO A 210 22.83 -19.81 -26.35
N LYS A 211 22.59 -20.89 -25.57
CA LYS A 211 23.20 -22.21 -25.80
C LYS A 211 22.43 -23.06 -26.82
N GLU A 212 21.16 -22.77 -27.04
CA GLU A 212 20.25 -23.58 -27.88
C GLU A 212 20.01 -22.94 -29.26
N GLY A 213 20.59 -21.76 -29.51
CA GLY A 213 20.43 -21.01 -30.76
C GLY A 213 19.18 -20.12 -30.75
N ILE A 214 18.90 -19.47 -31.90
CA ILE A 214 17.71 -18.63 -32.03
C ILE A 214 16.48 -19.54 -32.16
N PRO A 215 15.49 -19.43 -31.25
CA PRO A 215 14.30 -20.27 -31.27
C PRO A 215 13.42 -19.93 -32.49
N ALA A 216 12.61 -20.90 -32.92
CA ALA A 216 11.55 -20.60 -33.88
C ALA A 216 10.54 -19.63 -33.24
N ALA A 217 9.88 -18.81 -34.05
CA ALA A 217 8.93 -17.81 -33.55
C ALA A 217 7.78 -18.44 -32.72
N GLU A 218 7.43 -19.69 -33.01
CA GLU A 218 6.38 -20.47 -32.34
C GLU A 218 6.78 -20.90 -30.91
N ASP A 219 8.08 -20.99 -30.62
CA ASP A 219 8.61 -21.43 -29.33
C ASP A 219 8.80 -20.28 -28.32
N ILE A 220 8.61 -19.03 -28.77
CA ILE A 220 8.80 -17.85 -27.92
C ILE A 220 7.54 -17.60 -27.09
N LEU A 221 7.61 -17.95 -25.80
CA LEU A 221 6.49 -17.85 -24.87
C LEU A 221 6.04 -16.40 -24.59
N ALA A 222 6.97 -15.45 -24.55
CA ALA A 222 6.68 -14.05 -24.26
C ALA A 222 7.65 -13.11 -24.99
N THR A 223 7.12 -12.00 -25.49
CA THR A 223 7.90 -11.00 -26.24
C THR A 223 7.54 -9.57 -25.83
N GLY A 224 8.43 -8.66 -26.15
CA GLY A 224 8.23 -7.23 -25.98
C GLY A 224 7.93 -6.85 -24.53
N SER A 225 6.94 -5.97 -24.36
CA SER A 225 6.51 -5.45 -23.07
C SER A 225 5.78 -6.45 -22.16
N GLN A 226 5.60 -7.70 -22.60
CA GLN A 226 5.16 -8.79 -21.71
C GLN A 226 6.30 -9.25 -20.78
N LEU A 227 7.55 -9.05 -21.20
CA LEU A 227 8.74 -9.37 -20.42
C LEU A 227 9.00 -8.25 -19.39
N ASN A 228 9.15 -8.66 -18.14
CA ASN A 228 9.48 -7.78 -17.03
C ASN A 228 10.95 -8.01 -16.63
N ILE A 229 11.64 -6.90 -16.40
CA ILE A 229 13.04 -6.89 -15.97
C ILE A 229 13.11 -6.64 -14.48
N VAL A 230 12.28 -5.72 -13.99
CA VAL A 230 12.12 -5.46 -12.56
C VAL A 230 10.64 -5.55 -12.21
N SER A 231 10.33 -6.38 -11.22
CA SER A 231 8.97 -6.63 -10.77
C SER A 231 8.87 -6.44 -9.27
N ALA A 232 7.70 -6.03 -8.80
CA ALA A 232 7.39 -5.87 -7.40
C ALA A 232 6.12 -6.65 -7.05
N MET A 233 6.14 -7.27 -5.88
CA MET A 233 4.98 -7.86 -5.23
C MET A 233 4.82 -7.21 -3.87
N GLN A 234 3.59 -6.79 -3.55
CA GLN A 234 3.24 -6.29 -2.24
C GLN A 234 2.20 -7.20 -1.61
N ALA A 235 2.57 -7.86 -0.52
CA ALA A 235 1.67 -8.75 0.21
C ALA A 235 0.57 -7.96 0.95
N ARG A 236 -0.44 -8.66 1.48
CA ARG A 236 -1.57 -8.03 2.18
C ARG A 236 -1.16 -7.34 3.49
N ASN A 237 -0.13 -7.83 4.16
CA ASN A 237 0.54 -7.16 5.28
C ASN A 237 1.51 -6.06 4.83
N SER A 238 1.51 -5.72 3.54
CA SER A 238 2.44 -4.78 2.91
C SER A 238 3.92 -5.16 3.04
N ALA A 239 4.25 -6.44 3.21
CA ALA A 239 5.62 -6.94 2.98
C ALA A 239 5.97 -6.80 1.49
N ARG A 240 7.21 -6.43 1.19
CA ARG A 240 7.67 -6.14 -0.18
C ARG A 240 8.60 -7.22 -0.68
N PHE A 241 8.33 -7.71 -1.90
CA PHE A 241 9.19 -8.65 -2.60
C PHE A 241 9.51 -8.09 -3.98
N THR A 242 10.78 -7.82 -4.22
CA THR A 242 11.27 -7.21 -5.46
C THR A 242 12.12 -8.22 -6.21
N VAL A 243 11.90 -8.37 -7.52
CA VAL A 243 12.70 -9.23 -8.38
C VAL A 243 13.44 -8.39 -9.41
N LEU A 244 14.76 -8.41 -9.36
CA LEU A 244 15.65 -7.78 -10.33
C LEU A 244 16.20 -8.83 -11.29
N GLY A 245 15.90 -8.71 -12.58
CA GLY A 245 16.30 -9.67 -13.61
C GLY A 245 17.81 -9.69 -13.92
N SER A 246 18.57 -8.72 -13.44
CA SER A 246 20.01 -8.58 -13.72
C SER A 246 20.79 -8.19 -12.47
N VAL A 247 21.40 -9.17 -11.79
CA VAL A 247 22.29 -8.92 -10.66
C VAL A 247 23.50 -8.10 -11.11
N GLU A 248 23.98 -8.31 -12.33
CA GLU A 248 25.18 -7.63 -12.81
C GLU A 248 24.99 -6.12 -12.94
N SER A 249 23.75 -5.65 -13.09
CA SER A 249 23.45 -4.21 -13.04
C SER A 249 23.82 -3.53 -11.71
N LEU A 250 24.02 -4.33 -10.65
CA LEU A 250 24.45 -3.90 -9.31
C LEU A 250 25.98 -3.93 -9.12
N GLU A 251 26.76 -4.45 -10.07
CA GLU A 251 28.23 -4.46 -9.96
C GLU A 251 28.80 -3.05 -10.14
N ASP A 252 29.89 -2.75 -9.43
CA ASP A 252 30.54 -1.43 -9.41
C ASP A 252 30.85 -0.89 -10.82
N LYS A 253 31.22 -1.80 -11.74
CA LYS A 253 31.55 -1.43 -13.12
C LYS A 253 30.37 -0.84 -13.90
N TRP A 254 29.12 -1.17 -13.53
CA TRP A 254 27.92 -0.72 -14.23
C TRP A 254 27.29 0.53 -13.62
N PHE A 255 27.71 0.94 -12.43
CA PHE A 255 27.21 2.14 -11.75
C PHE A 255 27.53 3.44 -12.48
N SER A 256 28.63 3.49 -13.22
CA SER A 256 29.02 4.64 -14.04
C SER A 256 29.66 4.21 -15.37
N ALA A 257 29.17 3.10 -15.93
CA ALA A 257 29.61 2.62 -17.22
C ALA A 257 29.26 3.63 -18.32
N SER A 258 30.13 3.75 -19.32
CA SER A 258 29.77 4.45 -20.55
C SER A 258 29.16 3.45 -21.54
N VAL A 259 27.90 3.66 -21.89
CA VAL A 259 27.16 2.83 -22.86
C VAL A 259 26.80 3.63 -24.11
N LYS A 260 26.57 2.93 -25.22
CA LYS A 260 26.15 3.53 -26.48
C LYS A 260 25.16 2.63 -27.22
N THR A 261 23.96 3.14 -27.47
CA THR A 261 22.99 2.45 -28.35
C THR A 261 23.36 2.62 -29.83
N PRO A 262 22.90 1.75 -30.74
CA PRO A 262 23.23 1.81 -32.17
C PRO A 262 23.02 3.18 -32.81
N SER A 263 21.91 3.83 -32.46
CA SER A 263 21.51 5.15 -32.98
C SER A 263 21.86 6.30 -32.02
N GLY A 264 22.45 6.00 -30.86
CA GLY A 264 22.62 6.95 -29.76
C GLY A 264 24.02 7.51 -29.63
N LYS A 265 24.11 8.54 -28.78
CA LYS A 265 25.38 9.06 -28.29
C LYS A 265 25.88 8.19 -27.13
N LYS A 266 27.19 8.25 -26.90
CA LYS A 266 27.82 7.65 -25.73
C LYS A 266 27.36 8.41 -24.48
N THR A 267 26.78 7.70 -23.51
CA THR A 267 26.18 8.28 -22.30
C THR A 267 26.58 7.46 -21.08
N SER A 268 26.70 8.10 -19.92
CA SER A 268 26.93 7.41 -18.65
C SER A 268 25.66 6.77 -18.13
N THR A 269 25.77 5.59 -17.54
CA THR A 269 24.66 4.95 -16.83
C THR A 269 24.38 5.63 -15.50
N VAL A 270 23.15 5.44 -15.01
CA VAL A 270 22.68 5.89 -13.68
C VAL A 270 22.22 4.71 -12.81
N ASN A 271 22.84 3.54 -13.01
CA ASN A 271 22.50 2.30 -12.31
C ASN A 271 22.58 2.43 -10.78
N ARG A 272 23.54 3.20 -10.26
CA ARG A 272 23.70 3.40 -8.80
C ARG A 272 22.47 4.07 -8.17
N GLU A 273 21.96 5.13 -8.82
CA GLU A 273 20.77 5.82 -8.33
C GLU A 273 19.51 4.95 -8.45
N PHE A 274 19.40 4.18 -9.54
CA PHE A 274 18.30 3.23 -9.69
C PHE A 274 18.36 2.09 -8.66
N ALA A 275 19.55 1.56 -8.36
CA ALA A 275 19.76 0.56 -7.31
C ALA A 275 19.39 1.11 -5.93
N LYS A 276 19.73 2.38 -5.66
CA LYS A 276 19.31 3.09 -4.45
C LYS A 276 17.79 3.19 -4.36
N GLN A 277 17.09 3.62 -5.43
CA GLN A 277 15.62 3.66 -5.42
C GLN A 277 14.98 2.28 -5.24
N LEU A 278 15.52 1.27 -5.90
CA LEU A 278 15.01 -0.09 -5.84
C LEU A 278 15.14 -0.66 -4.42
N THR A 279 16.31 -0.50 -3.80
CA THR A 279 16.55 -0.96 -2.42
C THR A 279 15.79 -0.11 -1.40
N ALA A 280 15.70 1.21 -1.58
CA ALA A 280 14.90 2.08 -0.71
C ALA A 280 13.41 1.71 -0.72
N TRP A 281 12.85 1.40 -1.89
CA TRP A 281 11.49 0.88 -1.97
C TRP A 281 11.40 -0.53 -1.39
N ALA A 282 12.26 -1.47 -1.79
CA ALA A 282 12.19 -2.84 -1.28
C ALA A 282 12.26 -2.90 0.26
N PHE A 283 13.11 -2.09 0.88
CA PHE A 283 13.36 -2.09 2.32
C PHE A 283 12.58 -1.02 3.10
N LYS A 284 11.48 -0.50 2.54
CA LYS A 284 10.55 0.41 3.24
C LYS A 284 11.18 1.71 3.75
N GLU A 285 12.08 2.32 2.97
CA GLU A 285 12.51 3.72 3.16
C GLU A 285 11.59 4.70 2.45
N THR A 286 10.91 4.27 1.38
CA THR A 286 10.00 5.13 0.60
C THR A 286 8.65 4.47 0.37
N GLY A 287 7.62 5.28 0.08
CA GLY A 287 6.28 4.78 -0.24
C GLY A 287 5.60 4.08 0.94
N VAL A 288 6.02 4.35 2.17
CA VAL A 288 5.36 3.82 3.36
C VAL A 288 4.35 4.84 3.84
N LEU A 289 3.09 4.43 3.92
CA LEU A 289 2.03 5.23 4.52
C LEU A 289 1.71 4.68 5.91
N LYS A 290 1.36 5.59 6.81
CA LYS A 290 0.91 5.29 8.16
C LYS A 290 -0.31 6.14 8.47
N VAL A 291 -1.32 5.51 9.06
CA VAL A 291 -2.45 6.21 9.66
C VAL A 291 -2.11 6.47 11.12
N ASP A 292 -2.08 7.75 11.51
CA ASP A 292 -1.76 8.15 12.87
C ASP A 292 -3.01 8.18 13.75
N LYS A 293 -4.09 8.76 13.22
CA LYS A 293 -5.34 8.96 13.95
C LYS A 293 -6.55 8.89 13.03
N VAL A 294 -7.63 8.30 13.54
CA VAL A 294 -8.96 8.33 12.91
C VAL A 294 -9.94 8.94 13.90
N GLU A 295 -10.69 9.93 13.45
CA GLU A 295 -11.66 10.67 14.24
C GLU A 295 -12.96 10.85 13.48
N HIS A 296 -14.09 10.70 14.15
CA HIS A 296 -15.41 10.95 13.61
C HIS A 296 -16.34 11.45 14.70
N ARG A 297 -17.18 12.44 14.40
CA ARG A 297 -18.06 13.10 15.36
C ARG A 297 -19.26 13.76 14.68
N LEU A 298 -20.26 14.16 15.47
CA LEU A 298 -21.34 15.00 14.97
C LEU A 298 -20.82 16.41 14.60
N ALA A 299 -21.42 17.03 13.61
CA ALA A 299 -21.10 18.39 13.16
C ALA A 299 -21.68 19.47 14.09
N THR A 300 -21.58 19.28 15.41
CA THR A 300 -22.05 20.23 16.43
C THR A 300 -20.90 20.66 17.33
N GLU A 301 -21.04 21.84 17.94
CA GLU A 301 -20.16 22.29 19.01
C GLU A 301 -20.28 21.31 20.20
N ASP A 302 -19.17 20.92 20.82
CA ASP A 302 -19.06 19.95 21.92
C ASP A 302 -19.49 18.49 21.62
N ALA A 303 -19.45 18.06 20.36
CA ALA A 303 -19.72 16.67 20.01
C ALA A 303 -18.67 15.70 20.60
N GLU A 304 -19.15 14.57 21.15
CA GLU A 304 -18.30 13.46 21.58
C GLU A 304 -17.45 12.94 20.40
N LEU A 305 -16.19 12.61 20.70
CA LEU A 305 -15.25 12.05 19.72
C LEU A 305 -15.43 10.54 19.61
N ASN A 306 -15.56 10.04 18.38
CA ASN A 306 -15.72 8.62 18.05
C ASN A 306 -16.90 7.94 18.77
N PRO A 307 -18.13 8.51 18.75
CA PRO A 307 -19.27 7.86 19.36
C PRO A 307 -19.62 6.57 18.63
N SER A 308 -20.11 5.57 19.37
CA SER A 308 -20.51 4.27 18.81
C SER A 308 -21.89 4.30 18.15
N ILE A 309 -22.69 5.33 18.42
CA ILE A 309 -24.07 5.45 17.94
C ILE A 309 -24.29 6.81 17.26
N TYR A 310 -24.73 6.76 16.02
CA TYR A 310 -25.26 7.87 15.23
C TYR A 310 -26.76 7.65 15.00
N ARG A 311 -27.46 8.69 14.56
CA ARG A 311 -28.84 8.59 14.08
C ARG A 311 -28.86 8.85 12.57
N ILE A 312 -29.85 8.27 11.90
CA ILE A 312 -30.16 8.61 10.50
C ILE A 312 -30.27 10.13 10.33
N LYS A 313 -29.79 10.63 9.19
CA LYS A 313 -29.78 12.06 8.83
C LYS A 313 -29.01 12.97 9.80
N ASN A 314 -28.07 12.43 10.57
CA ASN A 314 -27.14 13.26 11.34
C ASN A 314 -26.08 13.84 10.41
N GLU A 315 -25.76 15.12 10.61
CA GLU A 315 -24.54 15.70 10.05
C GLU A 315 -23.32 15.20 10.84
N THR A 316 -22.39 14.59 10.12
CA THR A 316 -21.23 13.90 10.68
C THR A 316 -19.98 14.37 9.95
N ILE A 317 -18.92 14.58 10.73
CA ILE A 317 -17.58 14.89 10.24
C ILE A 317 -16.71 13.67 10.48
N TYR A 318 -15.98 13.25 9.45
CA TYR A 318 -14.96 12.20 9.54
C TYR A 318 -13.60 12.82 9.19
N SER A 319 -12.55 12.42 9.88
CA SER A 319 -11.17 12.80 9.60
C SER A 319 -10.20 11.65 9.82
N ILE A 320 -9.18 11.60 8.97
CA ILE A 320 -8.09 10.63 9.04
C ILE A 320 -6.76 11.36 8.86
N GLU A 321 -5.80 11.06 9.72
CA GLU A 321 -4.46 11.63 9.70
C GLU A 321 -3.48 10.63 9.08
N VAL A 322 -2.82 11.04 7.99
CA VAL A 322 -1.94 10.17 7.21
C VAL A 322 -0.56 10.80 7.05
N SER A 323 0.47 9.99 7.29
CA SER A 323 1.89 10.34 7.13
C SER A 323 2.56 9.46 6.09
N GLU A 324 3.53 10.00 5.36
CA GLU A 324 4.39 9.27 4.43
C GLU A 324 5.82 9.21 4.97
N TYR A 325 6.44 8.03 4.98
CA TYR A 325 7.86 7.88 5.32
C TYR A 325 8.71 8.07 4.06
N VAL A 326 9.66 9.00 4.15
CA VAL A 326 10.62 9.30 3.08
C VAL A 326 12.02 9.32 3.68
N TYR A 327 12.76 8.24 3.42
CA TYR A 327 14.09 7.95 3.93
C TYR A 327 14.16 7.96 5.45
N ASP A 328 14.45 9.09 6.08
CA ASP A 328 14.75 9.18 7.52
C ASP A 328 13.60 9.81 8.33
N LYS A 329 12.55 10.30 7.67
CA LYS A 329 11.51 11.09 8.32
C LYS A 329 10.11 10.82 7.82
N TRP A 330 9.15 11.03 8.72
CA TRP A 330 7.73 11.14 8.38
C TRP A 330 7.44 12.55 7.88
N ILE A 331 6.83 12.64 6.71
CA ILE A 331 6.37 13.88 6.11
C ILE A 331 4.86 13.81 5.89
N PRO A 332 4.18 14.97 5.79
CA PRO A 332 2.75 15.02 5.52
C PRO A 332 2.45 14.39 4.17
N PHE A 333 1.51 13.44 4.14
CA PHE A 333 1.13 12.76 2.92
C PHE A 333 0.37 13.71 1.98
N GLU A 334 0.71 13.66 0.70
CA GLU A 334 0.03 14.39 -0.37
C GLU A 334 -0.51 13.37 -1.39
N VAL A 335 -1.81 13.44 -1.67
CA VAL A 335 -2.46 12.57 -2.64
C VAL A 335 -1.95 12.93 -4.05
N PRO A 336 -1.48 11.95 -4.86
CA PRO A 336 -1.03 12.23 -6.22
C PRO A 336 -2.09 12.95 -7.07
N ALA A 337 -1.64 13.76 -8.02
CA ALA A 337 -2.54 14.49 -8.91
C ALA A 337 -3.41 13.52 -9.73
N GLY A 338 -4.73 13.76 -9.74
CA GLY A 338 -5.69 12.88 -10.42
C GLY A 338 -6.13 11.66 -9.62
N ASP A 339 -5.65 11.50 -8.38
CA ASP A 339 -6.12 10.51 -7.43
C ASP A 339 -6.96 11.15 -6.30
N ALA A 340 -7.66 10.33 -5.52
CA ALA A 340 -8.43 10.75 -4.36
C ALA A 340 -8.33 9.73 -3.22
N LEU A 341 -8.09 10.24 -2.00
CA LEU A 341 -8.33 9.48 -0.78
C LEU A 341 -9.84 9.51 -0.49
N GLN A 342 -10.45 8.34 -0.29
CA GLN A 342 -11.91 8.23 -0.20
C GLN A 342 -12.38 7.56 1.09
N LEU A 343 -13.45 8.12 1.65
CA LEU A 343 -14.25 7.52 2.70
C LEU A 343 -15.44 6.79 2.08
N GLU A 344 -15.62 5.54 2.48
CA GLU A 344 -16.83 4.78 2.24
C GLU A 344 -17.63 4.68 3.55
N PHE A 345 -18.86 5.17 3.55
CA PHE A 345 -19.82 4.88 4.62
C PHE A 345 -20.69 3.70 4.17
N THR A 346 -20.38 2.51 4.69
CA THR A 346 -20.83 1.24 4.11
C THR A 346 -21.53 0.34 5.11
N MET A 347 -22.44 -0.48 4.61
CA MET A 347 -22.99 -1.65 5.32
C MET A 347 -22.42 -2.91 4.61
N LEU A 348 -23.24 -3.60 3.81
CA LEU A 348 -22.79 -4.61 2.84
C LEU A 348 -22.22 -3.97 1.57
N SER A 349 -22.77 -2.83 1.16
CA SER A 349 -22.34 -2.02 0.03
C SER A 349 -22.19 -0.55 0.46
N PRO A 350 -21.34 0.23 -0.23
CA PRO A 350 -21.14 1.64 0.11
C PRO A 350 -22.41 2.44 -0.20
N PHE A 351 -22.96 3.10 0.82
CA PHE A 351 -24.07 4.04 0.66
C PHE A 351 -23.55 5.41 0.24
N HIS A 352 -22.42 5.83 0.83
CA HIS A 352 -21.67 7.00 0.41
C HIS A 352 -20.24 6.62 0.08
N ARG A 353 -19.71 7.23 -0.99
CA ARG A 353 -18.28 7.27 -1.30
C ARG A 353 -17.92 8.73 -1.53
N LEU A 354 -17.10 9.27 -0.65
CA LEU A 354 -16.79 10.69 -0.57
C LEU A 354 -15.29 10.88 -0.62
N ASN A 355 -14.84 11.91 -1.33
CA ASN A 355 -13.44 12.31 -1.30
C ASN A 355 -13.14 12.99 0.04
N LEU A 356 -11.97 12.70 0.58
CA LEU A 356 -11.44 13.32 1.79
C LEU A 356 -10.48 14.44 1.39
N GLU A 357 -10.81 15.66 1.79
CA GLU A 357 -10.04 16.86 1.42
C GLU A 357 -9.04 17.23 2.53
N PRO A 358 -7.83 17.69 2.18
CA PRO A 358 -6.84 18.11 3.16
C PRO A 358 -7.34 19.33 3.94
N THR A 359 -7.52 19.19 5.24
CA THR A 359 -8.07 20.25 6.11
C THR A 359 -6.99 20.92 6.94
N SER A 360 -6.04 20.15 7.47
CA SER A 360 -4.90 20.66 8.22
C SER A 360 -3.65 19.85 7.95
N ARG A 361 -2.49 20.48 8.11
CA ARG A 361 -1.17 19.88 7.91
C ARG A 361 -0.32 20.14 9.14
N THR A 362 0.30 19.10 9.67
CA THR A 362 1.35 19.20 10.69
C THR A 362 2.72 19.09 10.02
N ASP A 363 3.80 19.12 10.79
CA ASP A 363 5.15 18.92 10.24
C ASP A 363 5.37 17.49 9.71
N THR A 364 4.57 16.51 10.18
CA THR A 364 4.76 15.09 9.90
C THR A 364 3.59 14.41 9.20
N SER A 365 2.39 14.99 9.24
CA SER A 365 1.14 14.36 8.80
C SER A 365 0.18 15.34 8.12
N THR A 366 -0.72 14.81 7.28
CA THR A 366 -1.84 15.57 6.71
C THR A 366 -3.15 14.99 7.25
N VAL A 367 -4.04 15.86 7.74
CA VAL A 367 -5.40 15.48 8.16
C VAL A 367 -6.34 15.71 6.99
N PHE A 368 -6.98 14.64 6.54
CA PHE A 368 -8.00 14.66 5.51
C PHE A 368 -9.37 14.52 6.16
N SER A 369 -10.35 15.34 5.75
CA SER A 369 -11.68 15.34 6.34
C SER A 369 -12.78 15.47 5.28
N THR A 370 -13.98 15.04 5.65
CA THR A 370 -15.21 15.29 4.91
C THR A 370 -16.38 15.41 5.88
N GLN A 371 -17.37 16.22 5.52
CA GLN A 371 -18.61 16.38 6.25
C GLN A 371 -19.76 15.88 5.38
N PHE A 372 -20.61 15.02 5.94
CA PHE A 372 -21.75 14.45 5.22
C PHE A 372 -22.91 14.11 6.15
N VAL A 373 -24.07 13.87 5.54
CA VAL A 373 -25.29 13.47 6.26
C VAL A 373 -25.41 11.95 6.22
N THR A 374 -25.61 11.30 7.36
CA THR A 374 -25.82 9.84 7.42
C THR A 374 -27.09 9.44 6.65
N PRO A 375 -27.10 8.27 5.99
CA PRO A 375 -28.22 7.85 5.15
C PRO A 375 -29.50 7.63 5.96
N ASP A 376 -30.63 7.67 5.27
CA ASP A 376 -31.98 7.35 5.80
C ASP A 376 -32.21 5.83 5.96
N GLN A 377 -31.14 5.10 6.28
CA GLN A 377 -31.16 3.66 6.52
C GLN A 377 -30.47 3.42 7.86
N HIS A 378 -31.15 2.73 8.75
CA HIS A 378 -30.60 2.33 10.04
C HIS A 378 -29.96 0.94 9.95
N GLY A 379 -28.98 0.68 10.81
CA GLY A 379 -28.19 -0.55 10.81
C GLY A 379 -26.79 -0.34 11.37
N ILE A 380 -25.93 -1.35 11.20
CA ILE A 380 -24.52 -1.28 11.58
C ILE A 380 -23.72 -0.85 10.36
N PHE A 381 -23.22 0.37 10.38
CA PHE A 381 -22.39 0.93 9.32
C PHE A 381 -20.92 0.86 9.69
N SER A 382 -20.05 1.07 8.71
CA SER A 382 -18.63 1.29 8.93
C SER A 382 -18.16 2.51 8.17
N PHE A 383 -17.37 3.35 8.83
CA PHE A 383 -16.46 4.25 8.13
C PHE A 383 -15.29 3.42 7.64
N ARG A 384 -15.10 3.34 6.33
CA ARG A 384 -14.04 2.56 5.71
C ARG A 384 -13.19 3.44 4.81
N VAL A 385 -11.89 3.41 5.02
CA VAL A 385 -10.90 4.03 4.11
C VAL A 385 -10.05 2.91 3.55
N ASN A 386 -10.09 2.71 2.24
CA ASN A 386 -9.36 1.66 1.55
C ASN A 386 -8.50 2.27 0.44
N TYR A 387 -7.26 2.63 0.78
CA TYR A 387 -6.32 3.26 -0.13
C TYR A 387 -5.20 2.28 -0.50
N LYS A 388 -5.34 1.70 -1.69
CA LYS A 388 -4.41 0.72 -2.27
C LYS A 388 -3.92 1.27 -3.60
N ARG A 389 -2.67 1.72 -3.65
CA ARG A 389 -2.01 2.23 -4.86
C ARG A 389 -0.69 1.48 -5.07
N PRO A 390 -0.30 1.23 -6.33
CA PRO A 390 1.00 0.64 -6.63
C PRO A 390 2.12 1.36 -5.87
N PHE A 391 3.01 0.58 -5.27
CA PHE A 391 4.20 1.04 -4.55
C PHE A 391 3.97 1.83 -3.25
N PHE A 392 2.72 2.07 -2.84
CA PHE A 392 2.39 2.59 -1.51
C PHE A 392 1.96 1.47 -0.56
N THR A 393 2.29 1.58 0.73
CA THR A 393 1.68 0.73 1.77
C THR A 393 0.15 0.80 1.68
N ALA A 394 -0.51 -0.35 1.74
CA ALA A 394 -1.96 -0.43 1.70
C ALA A 394 -2.55 0.10 3.01
N ILE A 395 -3.45 1.08 2.91
CA ILE A 395 -4.26 1.55 4.05
C ILE A 395 -5.62 0.88 3.97
N GLU A 396 -6.01 0.19 5.03
CA GLU A 396 -7.35 -0.36 5.19
C GLU A 396 -7.84 -0.11 6.61
N GLU A 397 -8.53 1.01 6.80
CA GLU A 397 -9.13 1.39 8.08
C GLU A 397 -10.63 1.11 8.06
N LYS A 398 -11.16 0.55 9.14
CA LYS A 398 -12.59 0.24 9.29
C LYS A 398 -13.05 0.49 10.72
N HIS A 399 -13.93 1.47 10.90
CA HIS A 399 -14.55 1.81 12.18
C HIS A 399 -16.05 1.55 12.14
N GLU A 400 -16.51 0.60 12.94
CA GLU A 400 -17.92 0.20 12.99
C GLU A 400 -18.74 1.09 13.94
N VAL A 401 -19.90 1.53 13.47
CA VAL A 401 -20.82 2.38 14.21
C VAL A 401 -22.27 1.95 13.98
N THR A 402 -23.12 2.17 14.97
CA THR A 402 -24.55 1.93 14.83
C THR A 402 -25.23 3.21 14.33
N ASN A 403 -25.93 3.15 13.21
CA ASN A 403 -26.83 4.21 12.75
C ASN A 403 -28.26 3.86 13.16
N ARG A 404 -28.78 4.45 14.23
CA ARG A 404 -30.14 4.18 14.74
C ARG A 404 -31.20 5.03 14.06
N HIS A 405 -32.45 4.59 14.14
CA HIS A 405 -33.61 5.41 13.76
C HIS A 405 -33.87 6.53 14.77
N PHE A 406 -34.81 7.44 14.44
CA PHE A 406 -35.32 8.44 15.38
C PHE A 406 -35.90 7.79 16.62
N ALA A 407 -35.54 8.31 17.79
CA ALA A 407 -36.23 7.99 19.02
C ALA A 407 -37.61 8.66 19.05
N HIS A 408 -38.52 8.11 19.84
CA HIS A 408 -39.93 8.56 19.92
C HIS A 408 -40.10 10.05 20.27
N ASP A 409 -39.11 10.64 20.94
CA ASP A 409 -39.08 12.00 21.45
C ASP A 409 -38.36 12.99 20.53
N GLU A 410 -37.70 12.50 19.47
CA GLU A 410 -36.95 13.30 18.51
C GLU A 410 -37.79 13.76 17.31
N TYR A 411 -39.02 13.26 17.17
CA TYR A 411 -39.93 13.71 16.11
C TYR A 411 -40.45 15.12 16.39
N PRO A 412 -40.66 15.95 15.35
CA PRO A 412 -41.36 17.22 15.49
C PRO A 412 -42.70 17.02 16.20
N ARG A 413 -42.92 17.78 17.27
CA ARG A 413 -44.16 17.68 18.05
C ARG A 413 -45.34 18.26 17.27
N SER A 414 -46.55 17.86 17.65
CA SER A 414 -47.80 18.23 16.96
C SER A 414 -48.02 19.74 16.80
N TRP A 415 -47.49 20.56 17.71
CA TRP A 415 -47.56 22.02 17.64
C TRP A 415 -46.61 22.64 16.62
N ALA A 416 -45.51 21.97 16.27
CA ALA A 416 -44.59 22.43 15.21
C ALA A 416 -45.08 22.06 13.80
N ILE A 417 -45.98 21.08 13.70
CA ILE A 417 -46.56 20.61 12.44
C ILE A 417 -47.84 21.40 12.17
N THR A 418 -47.83 22.28 11.16
CA THR A 418 -48.98 23.14 10.81
C THR A 418 -50.25 22.34 10.51
N GLY A 419 -50.13 21.17 9.89
CA GLY A 419 -51.26 20.24 9.68
C GLY A 419 -51.87 19.68 10.98
N GLY A 420 -51.14 19.70 12.09
CA GLY A 420 -51.62 19.26 13.42
C GLY A 420 -52.53 20.27 14.12
N TRP A 421 -52.53 21.53 13.67
CA TRP A 421 -53.20 22.61 14.39
C TRP A 421 -54.72 22.48 14.42
N VAL A 422 -55.34 21.93 13.37
CA VAL A 422 -56.79 21.71 13.32
C VAL A 422 -57.24 20.72 14.41
N TRP A 423 -56.45 19.66 14.64
CA TRP A 423 -56.73 18.66 15.66
C TRP A 423 -56.55 19.22 17.07
N ILE A 424 -55.50 20.03 17.27
CA ILE A 424 -55.26 20.72 18.55
C ILE A 424 -56.41 21.69 18.85
N ALA A 425 -56.82 22.50 17.87
CA ALA A 425 -57.94 23.41 18.01
C ALA A 425 -59.27 22.67 18.26
N GLY A 426 -59.50 21.55 17.57
CA GLY A 426 -60.66 20.68 17.79
C GLY A 426 -60.72 20.12 19.21
N LEU A 427 -59.60 19.62 19.75
CA LEU A 427 -59.50 19.17 21.13
C LEU A 427 -59.87 20.28 22.12
N TRP A 428 -59.28 21.47 21.94
CA TRP A 428 -59.58 22.62 22.80
C TRP A 428 -61.03 23.10 22.66
N SER A 429 -61.63 22.98 21.47
CA SER A 429 -63.04 23.27 21.25
C SER A 429 -63.95 22.29 22.01
N VAL A 430 -63.61 21.00 22.06
CA VAL A 430 -64.37 20.00 22.84
C VAL A 430 -64.25 20.27 24.33
N ILE A 431 -63.03 20.56 24.82
CA ILE A 431 -62.79 20.92 26.22
C ILE A 431 -63.59 22.17 26.60
N GLY A 432 -63.51 23.23 25.78
CA GLY A 432 -64.26 24.47 26.01
C GLY A 432 -65.77 24.26 25.95
N GLY A 433 -66.26 23.48 24.98
CA GLY A 433 -67.67 23.14 24.85
C GLY A 433 -68.19 22.32 26.02
N PHE A 434 -67.40 21.36 26.52
CA PHE A 434 -67.77 20.56 27.70
C PHE A 434 -67.80 21.41 28.97
N LEU A 435 -66.82 22.29 29.17
CA LEU A 435 -66.83 23.22 30.30
C LEU A 435 -68.05 24.17 30.26
N ALA A 436 -68.36 24.72 29.08
CA ALA A 436 -69.56 25.54 28.88
C ALA A 436 -70.84 24.74 29.15
N PHE A 437 -70.93 23.49 28.68
CA PHE A 437 -72.04 22.59 28.96
C PHE A 437 -72.20 22.35 30.46
N VAL A 438 -71.12 22.03 31.19
CA VAL A 438 -71.18 21.81 32.65
C VAL A 438 -71.69 23.05 33.38
N ILE A 439 -71.22 24.25 32.99
CA ILE A 439 -71.69 25.52 33.56
C ILE A 439 -73.19 25.71 33.30
N VAL A 440 -73.63 25.58 32.05
CA VAL A 440 -75.05 25.75 31.70
C VAL A 440 -75.90 24.70 32.41
N TRP A 441 -75.46 23.44 32.45
CA TRP A 441 -76.17 22.34 33.08
C TRP A 441 -76.38 22.56 34.59
N LEU A 442 -75.35 23.04 35.31
CA LEU A 442 -75.45 23.28 36.76
C LEU A 442 -76.30 24.51 37.11
N TYR A 443 -76.30 25.54 36.28
CA TYR A 443 -76.97 26.82 36.57
C TYR A 443 -78.26 27.06 35.77
N SER A 444 -78.67 26.13 34.91
CA SER A 444 -79.95 26.19 34.21
C SER A 444 -81.08 25.75 35.15
N ALA A 445 -82.01 26.67 35.45
CA ALA A 445 -83.22 26.35 36.20
C ALA A 445 -84.13 25.42 35.38
N PRO A 446 -84.68 24.33 35.94
CA PRO A 446 -85.65 23.49 35.24
C PRO A 446 -86.94 24.28 34.99
N VAL A 447 -87.57 24.06 33.84
CA VAL A 447 -88.89 24.63 33.54
C VAL A 447 -89.90 24.02 34.50
N ALA A 448 -90.58 24.85 35.30
CA ALA A 448 -91.61 24.37 36.22
C ALA A 448 -92.76 23.72 35.44
N ASP A 449 -93.00 22.43 35.68
CA ASP A 449 -94.14 21.72 35.11
C ASP A 449 -95.44 22.40 35.55
N LYS A 450 -96.17 22.98 34.59
CA LYS A 450 -97.55 23.41 34.82
C LYS A 450 -98.42 22.16 34.90
N LEU A 451 -98.63 21.66 36.12
CA LEU A 451 -99.69 20.71 36.45
C LEU A 451 -101.03 21.23 35.89
N LYS A 452 -101.51 20.64 34.80
CA LYS A 452 -102.90 20.83 34.35
C LYS A 452 -103.81 20.24 35.43
N LYS A 453 -104.53 21.10 36.16
CA LYS A 453 -105.63 20.68 37.03
C LYS A 453 -106.70 20.01 36.17
N THR A 454 -106.92 18.73 36.42
CA THR A 454 -108.12 17.99 36.01
C THR A 454 -109.35 18.67 36.61
N GLN A 455 -110.38 18.85 35.78
CA GLN A 455 -111.75 19.11 36.22
C GLN A 455 -112.64 18.00 35.67
#